data_AF-T0L0T3-F1
#
_entry.id   AF-T0L0T3-F1
#
_cell.length_a   1.000
_cell.length_b   1.000
_cell.length_c   1.000
_cell.angle_alpha   90.00
_cell.angle_beta   90.00
_cell.angle_gamma   90.00
#
_symmetry.space_group_name_H-M   'P 1'
#
loop_
_entity.id
_entity.type
_entity.pdbx_description
1 polymer ?
#
loop_
_entity_poly.entity_id
_entity_poly.type
_entity_poly.pdbx_seq_one_letter_code
_entity_poly.pdbx_strand_id
1 'polypeptide(L)'
;MKDTYVVGMWSSTFESSLLWKASRNGQIDGSPSIRPETYRAPTFSWASIDGQITAPTPTRENLLIEVVGFHLDHDSPDTTGLITGGYLDLKCRPGSFKMVVNYIGKLQQLFLEVDGAIVKSKHKKDWSAGVGVNLDVGQKSFDDENKAGSLYYVPTQKQTTAGVFLWYLLLVAEDEAQTTFRRIGIAVTAEAEEIGLLSTVDKEVRTIRIV
;
A
#
# COMPACT_ATOMS: atom_id res chain seq x y z
N MET A 1 -24.19 9.81 14.92
CA MET A 1 -24.15 9.52 13.46
C MET A 1 -23.83 8.05 13.28
N LYS A 2 -24.46 7.38 12.31
CA LYS A 2 -24.13 6.01 11.92
C LYS A 2 -22.87 6.06 11.03
N ASP A 3 -21.89 5.21 11.30
CA ASP A 3 -20.68 5.10 10.47
C ASP A 3 -21.04 4.42 9.14
N THR A 4 -20.46 4.86 8.04
CA THR A 4 -20.70 4.28 6.71
C THR A 4 -19.70 3.15 6.47
N TYR A 5 -20.21 1.97 6.09
CA TYR A 5 -19.37 0.86 5.67
C TYR A 5 -19.05 0.97 4.18
N VAL A 6 -17.76 1.03 3.85
CA VAL A 6 -17.23 1.25 2.51
C VAL A 6 -16.31 0.08 2.16
N VAL A 7 -16.84 -0.89 1.40
CA VAL A 7 -16.10 -2.03 0.83
C VAL A 7 -15.11 -2.68 1.80
N GLY A 8 -15.60 -3.14 2.95
CA GLY A 8 -14.72 -3.79 3.95
C GLY A 8 -14.19 -2.85 5.04
N MET A 9 -14.43 -1.55 4.96
CA MET A 9 -13.84 -0.57 5.88
C MET A 9 -14.90 0.38 6.43
N TRP A 10 -14.58 0.99 7.57
CA TRP A 10 -15.44 1.99 8.20
C TRP A 10 -14.98 3.39 7.81
N SER A 11 -15.90 4.23 7.34
CA SER A 11 -15.61 5.59 6.90
C SER A 11 -14.96 6.43 7.99
N SER A 12 -15.27 6.16 9.25
CA SER A 12 -14.72 6.91 10.36
C SER A 12 -13.26 6.56 10.70
N THR A 13 -12.71 5.48 10.15
CA THR A 13 -11.30 5.06 10.34
C THR A 13 -10.66 4.75 9.00
N PHE A 14 -11.09 5.41 7.93
CA PHE A 14 -10.83 4.99 6.57
C PHE A 14 -9.33 4.98 6.26
N GLU A 15 -8.61 6.02 6.66
CA GLU A 15 -7.17 6.20 6.46
C GLU A 15 -6.35 5.06 7.07
N SER A 16 -6.59 4.74 8.35
CA SER A 16 -5.87 3.64 9.02
C SER A 16 -6.33 2.27 8.53
N SER A 17 -7.56 2.17 8.01
CA SER A 17 -8.06 0.92 7.41
C SER A 17 -7.33 0.59 6.11
N LEU A 18 -6.75 1.57 5.41
CA LEU A 18 -5.88 1.34 4.25
C LEU A 18 -4.58 0.62 4.61
N LEU A 19 -4.26 0.42 5.89
CA LEU A 19 -2.99 -0.18 6.31
C LEU A 19 -3.07 -1.71 6.46
N TRP A 20 -4.10 -2.35 5.92
CA TRP A 20 -4.14 -3.81 5.81
C TRP A 20 -2.99 -4.32 4.94
N LYS A 21 -2.56 -5.57 5.13
CA LYS A 21 -1.59 -6.27 4.27
C LYS A 21 -1.95 -7.75 4.14
N ALA A 22 -1.59 -8.36 3.01
CA ALA A 22 -1.65 -9.80 2.86
C ALA A 22 -0.62 -10.49 3.80
N SER A 23 -1.04 -11.56 4.46
CA SER A 23 -0.19 -12.39 5.29
C SER A 23 0.67 -13.29 4.41
N ARG A 24 1.96 -13.41 4.75
CA ARG A 24 2.91 -14.25 3.99
C ARG A 24 2.62 -15.76 4.02
N ASN A 25 1.70 -16.23 4.88
CA ASN A 25 1.53 -17.66 5.21
C ASN A 25 0.26 -18.29 4.58
N GLY A 26 -0.34 -17.65 3.55
CA GLY A 26 -1.74 -17.88 3.18
C GLY A 26 -2.08 -19.06 2.25
N GLN A 27 -1.17 -19.60 1.43
CA GLN A 27 -1.55 -20.61 0.42
C GLN A 27 -0.52 -21.75 0.25
N ILE A 28 -1.03 -22.89 -0.25
CA ILE A 28 -0.30 -24.17 -0.43
C ILE A 28 0.82 -24.07 -1.46
N ASP A 29 0.70 -23.17 -2.44
CA ASP A 29 1.70 -22.93 -3.50
C ASP A 29 2.77 -21.89 -3.12
N GLY A 30 2.68 -21.32 -1.92
CA GLY A 30 3.60 -20.29 -1.42
C GLY A 30 3.30 -18.87 -1.92
N SER A 31 2.23 -18.66 -2.71
CA SER A 31 1.74 -17.32 -3.00
C SER A 31 0.85 -16.83 -1.84
N PRO A 32 1.04 -15.60 -1.32
CA PRO A 32 0.32 -15.17 -0.11
C PRO A 32 -1.15 -14.81 -0.37
N SER A 33 -1.50 -14.45 -1.61
CA SER A 33 -2.80 -13.90 -2.01
C SER A 33 -2.95 -13.78 -3.53
N ILE A 34 -4.19 -13.86 -4.02
CA ILE A 34 -4.55 -13.71 -5.44
C ILE A 34 -5.68 -12.68 -5.62
N ARG A 35 -5.76 -12.05 -6.79
CA ARG A 35 -6.97 -11.29 -7.17
C ARG A 35 -8.04 -12.27 -7.69
N PRO A 36 -9.31 -12.14 -7.26
CA PRO A 36 -10.40 -12.92 -7.84
C PRO A 36 -10.51 -12.69 -9.34
N GLU A 37 -10.93 -13.71 -10.09
CA GLU A 37 -11.11 -13.61 -11.55
C GLU A 37 -12.18 -12.57 -11.93
N THR A 38 -13.25 -12.50 -11.15
CA THR A 38 -14.32 -11.51 -11.32
C THR A 38 -14.09 -10.33 -10.39
N TYR A 39 -14.17 -9.11 -10.93
CA TYR A 39 -14.10 -7.89 -10.13
C TYR A 39 -15.16 -7.90 -9.02
N ARG A 40 -14.75 -7.54 -7.80
CA ARG A 40 -15.67 -7.39 -6.65
C ARG A 40 -15.37 -6.22 -5.72
N ALA A 41 -14.20 -5.59 -5.86
CA ALA A 41 -13.78 -4.48 -5.01
C ALA A 41 -12.60 -3.69 -5.62
N PRO A 42 -12.54 -2.36 -5.40
CA PRO A 42 -11.39 -1.51 -5.73
C PRO A 42 -10.10 -1.95 -5.02
N THR A 43 -8.93 -1.63 -5.57
CA THR A 43 -7.65 -2.17 -5.04
C THR A 43 -7.29 -1.65 -3.65
N PHE A 44 -7.85 -0.52 -3.21
CA PHE A 44 -7.69 -0.02 -1.85
C PHE A 44 -8.36 -0.92 -0.79
N SER A 45 -9.33 -1.74 -1.18
CA SER A 45 -10.08 -2.61 -0.29
C SER A 45 -9.37 -3.95 -0.09
N TRP A 46 -9.35 -4.44 1.16
CA TRP A 46 -8.87 -5.79 1.46
C TRP A 46 -9.73 -6.87 0.79
N ALA A 47 -10.99 -6.56 0.45
CA ALA A 47 -11.86 -7.47 -0.28
C ALA A 47 -11.43 -7.67 -1.74
N SER A 48 -10.48 -6.88 -2.25
CA SER A 48 -9.97 -7.00 -3.63
C SER A 48 -9.06 -8.20 -3.86
N ILE A 49 -8.71 -8.95 -2.80
CA ILE A 49 -7.89 -10.16 -2.87
C ILE A 49 -8.54 -11.32 -2.12
N ASP A 50 -8.20 -12.54 -2.52
CA ASP A 50 -8.40 -13.77 -1.74
C ASP A 50 -7.09 -14.11 -1.02
N GLY A 51 -7.12 -14.11 0.31
CA GLY A 51 -5.97 -14.40 1.15
C GLY A 51 -6.20 -14.01 2.59
N GLN A 52 -5.31 -14.47 3.48
CA GLN A 52 -5.35 -14.02 4.86
C GLN A 52 -4.81 -12.58 4.94
N ILE A 53 -5.56 -11.68 5.56
CA ILE A 53 -5.15 -10.28 5.76
C ILE A 53 -4.87 -10.00 7.22
N THR A 54 -3.96 -9.07 7.47
CA THR A 54 -3.69 -8.47 8.79
C THR A 54 -3.76 -6.96 8.67
N ALA A 55 -4.27 -6.28 9.70
CA ALA A 55 -4.32 -4.83 9.75
C ALA A 55 -3.93 -4.35 11.16
N PRO A 56 -3.33 -3.15 11.29
CA PRO A 56 -3.15 -2.55 12.60
C PRO A 56 -4.50 -2.19 13.24
N THR A 57 -4.51 -1.97 14.55
CA THR A 57 -5.69 -1.43 15.24
C THR A 57 -6.10 -0.10 14.59
N PRO A 58 -7.38 0.09 14.22
CA PRO A 58 -7.86 1.35 13.66
C PRO A 58 -7.56 2.54 14.56
N THR A 59 -7.09 3.63 13.97
CA THR A 59 -6.77 4.89 14.67
C THR A 59 -7.06 6.10 13.79
N ARG A 60 -7.26 7.25 14.43
CA ARG A 60 -7.36 8.57 13.78
C ARG A 60 -6.15 9.45 14.07
N GLU A 61 -5.21 8.96 14.87
CA GLU A 61 -4.11 9.75 15.38
C GLU A 61 -2.87 9.61 14.50
N ASN A 62 -2.09 10.69 14.42
CA ASN A 62 -0.76 10.71 13.79
C ASN A 62 -0.72 10.31 12.30
N LEU A 63 -1.85 10.39 11.61
CA LEU A 63 -1.94 10.10 10.18
C LEU A 63 -1.35 11.25 9.33
N LEU A 64 -0.70 10.89 8.23
CA LEU A 64 -0.13 11.79 7.23
C LEU A 64 -0.96 11.86 5.94
N ILE A 65 -2.01 11.06 5.87
CA ILE A 65 -2.94 10.93 4.75
C ILE A 65 -4.34 11.32 5.20
N GLU A 66 -5.17 11.77 4.25
CA GLU A 66 -6.55 12.17 4.48
C GLU A 66 -7.39 11.65 3.30
N VAL A 67 -8.43 10.86 3.58
CA VAL A 67 -9.41 10.48 2.55
C VAL A 67 -10.38 11.64 2.39
N VAL A 68 -10.30 12.34 1.26
CA VAL A 68 -11.13 13.54 1.01
C VAL A 68 -12.44 13.22 0.28
N GLY A 69 -12.55 12.03 -0.31
CA GLY A 69 -13.76 11.57 -0.99
C GLY A 69 -13.64 10.12 -1.44
N PHE A 70 -14.79 9.52 -1.77
CA PHE A 70 -14.84 8.20 -2.42
C PHE A 70 -16.10 8.09 -3.27
N HIS A 71 -16.07 7.15 -4.21
CA HIS A 71 -17.18 6.80 -5.09
C HIS A 71 -17.23 5.28 -5.23
N LEU A 72 -18.44 4.72 -5.30
CA LEU A 72 -18.67 3.31 -5.54
C LEU A 72 -19.75 3.14 -6.61
N ASP A 73 -19.48 2.30 -7.59
CA ASP A 73 -20.44 1.87 -8.59
C ASP A 73 -21.09 0.57 -8.11
N HIS A 74 -22.40 0.59 -7.90
CA HIS A 74 -23.16 -0.59 -7.49
C HIS A 74 -23.85 -1.23 -8.69
N ASP A 75 -23.89 -2.55 -8.73
CA ASP A 75 -24.60 -3.32 -9.77
C ASP A 75 -26.13 -3.15 -9.67
N SER A 76 -26.61 -2.73 -8.50
CA SER A 76 -28.03 -2.48 -8.25
C SER A 76 -28.23 -1.27 -7.32
N PRO A 77 -29.46 -0.76 -7.18
CA PRO A 77 -29.78 0.29 -6.20
C PRO A 77 -29.54 -0.13 -4.73
N ASP A 78 -29.39 -1.44 -4.46
CA ASP A 78 -29.01 -1.92 -3.14
C ASP A 78 -27.52 -1.65 -2.90
N THR A 79 -27.25 -0.64 -2.07
CA THR A 79 -25.90 -0.20 -1.70
C THR A 79 -25.14 -1.20 -0.82
N THR A 80 -25.77 -2.31 -0.45
CA THR A 80 -25.12 -3.44 0.24
C THR A 80 -24.74 -4.59 -0.70
N GLY A 81 -25.12 -4.49 -1.99
CA GLY A 81 -24.88 -5.49 -3.02
C GLY A 81 -23.50 -5.41 -3.67
N LEU A 82 -23.38 -6.10 -4.81
CA LEU A 82 -22.16 -6.19 -5.59
C LEU A 82 -21.71 -4.82 -6.11
N ILE A 83 -20.40 -4.59 -6.09
CA ILE A 83 -19.77 -3.36 -6.59
C ILE A 83 -19.09 -3.69 -7.92
N THR A 84 -19.28 -2.81 -8.91
CA THR A 84 -18.74 -2.93 -10.28
C THR A 84 -17.57 -1.99 -10.54
N GLY A 85 -17.34 -1.02 -9.64
CA GLY A 85 -16.30 -0.01 -9.76
C GLY A 85 -16.21 0.84 -8.50
N GLY A 86 -15.14 1.62 -8.39
CA GLY A 86 -15.02 2.57 -7.29
C GLY A 86 -13.64 3.16 -7.19
N TYR A 87 -13.56 4.26 -6.47
CA TYR A 87 -12.29 4.92 -6.19
C TYR A 87 -12.38 5.67 -4.86
N LEU A 88 -11.21 6.00 -4.30
CA LEU A 88 -11.09 7.01 -3.25
C LEU A 88 -10.11 8.09 -3.68
N ASP A 89 -10.33 9.30 -3.21
CA ASP A 89 -9.44 10.43 -3.40
C ASP A 89 -8.65 10.63 -2.10
N LEU A 90 -7.34 10.45 -2.16
CA LEU A 90 -6.40 10.49 -1.04
C LEU A 90 -5.51 11.74 -1.15
N LYS A 91 -5.60 12.61 -0.16
CA LYS A 91 -4.66 13.73 -0.03
C LYS A 91 -3.42 13.27 0.73
N CYS A 92 -2.26 13.38 0.09
CA CYS A 92 -1.01 12.83 0.60
C CYS A 92 0.24 13.50 -0.02
N ARG A 93 1.42 13.03 0.38
CA ARG A 93 2.73 13.39 -0.22
C ARG A 93 3.39 12.13 -0.79
N PRO A 94 3.18 11.80 -2.08
CA PRO A 94 3.77 10.61 -2.68
C PRO A 94 5.25 10.81 -3.01
N GLY A 95 6.07 9.78 -2.75
CA GLY A 95 7.45 9.68 -3.21
C GLY A 95 7.58 8.61 -4.30
N SER A 96 8.42 8.84 -5.30
CA SER A 96 8.73 7.84 -6.33
C SER A 96 9.79 6.86 -5.85
N PHE A 97 9.72 5.61 -6.30
CA PHE A 97 10.77 4.61 -6.02
C PHE A 97 10.96 3.66 -7.20
N LYS A 98 11.98 2.81 -7.12
CA LYS A 98 12.10 1.59 -7.94
C LYS A 98 12.04 0.36 -7.05
N MET A 99 11.41 -0.70 -7.53
CA MET A 99 11.42 -1.98 -6.85
C MET A 99 12.62 -2.80 -7.32
N VAL A 100 13.54 -3.11 -6.42
CA VAL A 100 14.67 -3.99 -6.69
C VAL A 100 14.33 -5.39 -6.19
N VAL A 101 14.32 -6.34 -7.13
CA VAL A 101 14.05 -7.75 -6.87
C VAL A 101 15.36 -8.51 -6.76
N ASN A 102 15.58 -9.21 -5.64
CA ASN A 102 16.71 -10.11 -5.44
C ASN A 102 16.22 -11.50 -5.07
N TYR A 103 17.03 -12.53 -5.34
CA TYR A 103 16.71 -13.91 -5.01
C TYR A 103 17.81 -14.53 -4.15
N ILE A 104 17.41 -15.07 -3.00
CA ILE A 104 18.28 -15.90 -2.16
C ILE A 104 17.72 -17.32 -2.19
N GLY A 105 18.33 -18.16 -3.02
CA GLY A 105 17.75 -19.48 -3.34
C GLY A 105 16.39 -19.32 -4.02
N LYS A 106 15.34 -19.87 -3.42
CA LYS A 106 13.96 -19.75 -3.91
C LYS A 106 13.19 -18.54 -3.34
N LEU A 107 13.79 -17.80 -2.40
CA LEU A 107 13.12 -16.71 -1.72
C LEU A 107 13.34 -15.40 -2.47
N GLN A 108 12.24 -14.80 -2.91
CA GLN A 108 12.22 -13.47 -3.47
C GLN A 108 12.33 -12.43 -2.35
N GLN A 109 13.19 -11.45 -2.57
CA GLN A 109 13.37 -10.29 -1.69
C GLN A 109 13.11 -9.03 -2.49
N LEU A 110 12.41 -8.09 -1.85
CA LEU A 110 11.98 -6.85 -2.46
C LEU A 110 12.56 -5.71 -1.65
N PHE A 111 13.21 -4.78 -2.36
CA PHE A 111 13.79 -3.58 -1.78
C PHE A 111 13.24 -2.36 -2.51
N LEU A 112 12.98 -1.30 -1.74
CA LEU A 112 12.73 0.02 -2.32
C LEU A 112 14.08 0.67 -2.61
N GLU A 113 14.24 1.23 -3.80
CA GLU A 113 15.30 2.18 -4.16
C GLU A 113 14.68 3.56 -4.30
N VAL A 114 15.15 4.53 -3.52
CA VAL A 114 14.69 5.91 -3.53
C VAL A 114 15.89 6.81 -3.80
N ASP A 115 15.78 7.69 -4.78
CA ASP A 115 16.85 8.62 -5.19
C ASP A 115 18.22 7.93 -5.42
N GLY A 116 18.18 6.71 -5.99
CA GLY A 116 19.37 5.90 -6.29
C GLY A 116 19.96 5.16 -5.09
N ALA A 117 19.34 5.23 -3.91
CA ALA A 117 19.77 4.52 -2.72
C ALA A 117 18.77 3.41 -2.33
N ILE A 118 19.29 2.21 -2.08
CA ILE A 118 18.49 1.13 -1.50
C ILE A 118 18.10 1.50 -0.07
N VAL A 119 16.80 1.47 0.22
CA VAL A 119 16.25 1.76 1.55
C VAL A 119 16.54 0.60 2.49
N LYS A 120 17.66 0.71 3.21
CA LYS A 120 18.19 -0.31 4.12
C LYS A 120 18.99 0.34 5.25
N SER A 121 18.66 -0.02 6.49
CA SER A 121 19.44 0.34 7.68
C SER A 121 20.76 -0.43 7.70
N LYS A 122 21.86 0.27 7.99
CA LYS A 122 23.19 -0.37 8.14
C LYS A 122 23.29 -1.27 9.37
N HIS A 123 22.35 -1.14 10.30
CA HIS A 123 22.31 -1.89 11.55
C HIS A 123 21.66 -3.28 11.41
N LYS A 124 20.97 -3.55 10.29
CA LYS A 124 20.37 -4.86 10.00
C LYS A 124 21.42 -5.83 9.45
N LYS A 125 21.77 -6.85 10.24
CA LYS A 125 22.83 -7.84 9.93
C LYS A 125 22.37 -9.07 9.12
N ASP A 126 21.06 -9.33 8.99
CA ASP A 126 20.52 -10.56 8.36
C ASP A 126 19.86 -10.33 7.00
N TRP A 127 19.79 -11.37 6.17
CA TRP A 127 19.35 -11.41 4.77
C TRP A 127 17.98 -10.74 4.44
N SER A 128 17.10 -10.44 5.39
CA SER A 128 15.82 -9.72 5.24
C SER A 128 15.93 -8.17 5.24
N ALA A 129 17.12 -7.62 5.00
CA ALA A 129 17.57 -6.32 5.47
C ALA A 129 17.00 -5.04 4.79
N GLY A 130 15.79 -5.03 4.26
CA GLY A 130 15.15 -3.80 3.75
C GLY A 130 13.98 -3.38 4.64
N VAL A 131 13.16 -2.48 4.11
CA VAL A 131 11.79 -2.33 4.60
C VAL A 131 10.99 -3.61 4.35
N GLY A 132 10.08 -3.95 5.25
CA GLY A 132 9.22 -5.12 5.10
C GLY A 132 8.16 -4.88 4.03
N VAL A 133 8.41 -5.32 2.80
CA VAL A 133 7.45 -5.25 1.68
C VAL A 133 6.44 -6.39 1.79
N ASN A 134 5.16 -6.07 1.68
CA ASN A 134 4.04 -7.01 1.64
C ASN A 134 3.15 -6.59 0.47
N LEU A 135 3.25 -7.30 -0.64
CA LEU A 135 2.43 -7.04 -1.82
C LEU A 135 1.01 -7.56 -1.60
N ASP A 136 0.03 -6.89 -2.20
CA ASP A 136 -1.37 -7.34 -2.21
C ASP A 136 -1.52 -8.62 -3.04
N VAL A 137 -0.74 -8.75 -4.13
CA VAL A 137 -0.55 -9.98 -4.91
C VAL A 137 0.91 -10.08 -5.30
N GLY A 138 1.49 -11.28 -5.22
CA GLY A 138 2.89 -11.51 -5.57
C GLY A 138 3.20 -11.18 -7.05
N GLN A 139 4.32 -10.51 -7.29
CA GLN A 139 4.77 -10.13 -8.62
C GLN A 139 6.25 -10.52 -8.79
N LYS A 140 6.58 -11.18 -9.91
CA LYS A 140 7.92 -11.75 -10.14
C LYS A 140 8.97 -10.70 -10.51
N SER A 141 8.58 -9.70 -11.31
CA SER A 141 9.45 -8.61 -11.76
C SER A 141 8.66 -7.30 -11.79
N PHE A 142 9.37 -6.19 -11.63
CA PHE A 142 8.86 -4.81 -11.70
C PHE A 142 9.58 -4.01 -12.79
N ASP A 143 10.19 -4.67 -13.78
CA ASP A 143 11.01 -4.02 -14.80
C ASP A 143 10.22 -3.00 -15.64
N ASP A 144 8.98 -3.31 -15.97
CA ASP A 144 8.10 -2.43 -16.73
C ASP A 144 7.72 -1.18 -15.92
N GLU A 145 7.30 -1.34 -14.67
CA GLU A 145 6.98 -0.21 -13.79
C GLU A 145 8.22 0.62 -13.44
N ASN A 146 9.37 -0.02 -13.23
CA ASN A 146 10.65 0.65 -13.02
C ASN A 146 11.08 1.48 -14.23
N LYS A 147 10.88 0.93 -15.44
CA LYS A 147 11.19 1.62 -16.70
C LYS A 147 10.22 2.77 -16.97
N ALA A 148 8.94 2.59 -16.65
CA ALA A 148 7.92 3.61 -16.76
C ALA A 148 8.02 4.69 -15.68
N GLY A 149 8.72 4.42 -14.57
CA GLY A 149 8.78 5.31 -13.42
C GLY A 149 7.43 5.46 -12.71
N SER A 150 6.61 4.41 -12.74
CA SER A 150 5.22 4.45 -12.28
C SER A 150 5.03 4.01 -10.83
N LEU A 151 6.09 3.71 -10.09
CA LEU A 151 6.05 3.23 -8.70
C LEU A 151 6.12 4.36 -7.68
N TYR A 152 5.16 4.38 -6.76
CA TYR A 152 5.05 5.40 -5.72
C TYR A 152 4.82 4.80 -4.34
N TYR A 153 5.42 5.41 -3.32
CA TYR A 153 5.14 5.12 -1.93
C TYR A 153 4.53 6.34 -1.25
N VAL A 154 3.69 6.11 -0.23
CA VAL A 154 3.06 7.18 0.56
C VAL A 154 3.25 6.89 2.04
N PRO A 155 4.03 7.71 2.78
CA PRO A 155 4.09 7.62 4.23
C PRO A 155 2.71 7.90 4.84
N THR A 156 2.23 7.00 5.71
CA THR A 156 0.85 7.11 6.23
C THR A 156 0.77 7.63 7.66
N GLN A 157 1.88 7.61 8.39
CA GLN A 157 1.92 7.89 9.83
C GLN A 157 3.19 8.65 10.22
N LYS A 158 3.09 9.52 11.24
CA LYS A 158 4.25 10.12 11.92
C LYS A 158 4.82 9.12 12.94
N GLN A 159 6.14 9.04 13.05
CA GLN A 159 6.75 8.32 14.17
C GLN A 159 6.67 9.18 15.42
N THR A 160 5.80 8.80 16.35
CA THR A 160 5.69 9.45 17.66
C THR A 160 6.56 8.80 18.73
N THR A 161 6.91 7.53 18.54
CA THR A 161 7.74 6.75 19.45
C THR A 161 8.78 5.96 18.66
N ALA A 162 10.05 6.07 19.05
CA ALA A 162 11.14 5.33 18.42
C ALA A 162 10.91 3.81 18.51
N GLY A 163 11.21 3.09 17.43
CA GLY A 163 11.01 1.63 17.34
C GLY A 163 9.57 1.20 17.02
N VAL A 164 8.61 2.12 16.96
CA VAL A 164 7.28 1.82 16.41
C VAL A 164 7.36 1.77 14.89
N PHE A 165 6.77 0.72 14.31
CA PHE A 165 6.68 0.51 12.87
C PHE A 165 5.80 1.58 12.21
N LEU A 166 6.35 2.22 11.18
CA LEU A 166 5.61 3.04 10.22
C LEU A 166 5.23 2.22 9.00
N TRP A 167 4.09 2.58 8.43
CA TRP A 167 3.49 1.95 7.28
C TRP A 167 3.52 2.92 6.09
N TYR A 168 3.73 2.37 4.91
CA TYR A 168 3.76 3.10 3.66
C TYR A 168 2.86 2.39 2.65
N LEU A 169 1.93 3.11 2.03
CA LEU A 169 1.20 2.56 0.89
C LEU A 169 2.17 2.41 -0.27
N LEU A 170 2.07 1.31 -1.02
CA LEU A 170 2.76 1.10 -2.28
C LEU A 170 1.74 1.15 -3.41
N LEU A 171 2.00 2.00 -4.39
CA LEU A 171 1.07 2.37 -5.45
C LEU A 171 1.77 2.26 -6.82
N VAL A 172 0.98 1.99 -7.85
CA VAL A 172 1.37 2.09 -9.27
C VAL A 172 0.50 3.14 -9.92
N ALA A 173 1.09 4.09 -10.63
CA ALA A 173 0.36 5.05 -11.45
C ALA A 173 -0.25 4.35 -12.68
N GLU A 174 -1.54 4.58 -12.92
CA GLU A 174 -2.31 4.01 -14.03
C GLU A 174 -2.43 4.98 -15.21
N ASP A 175 -2.09 6.26 -15.01
CA ASP A 175 -2.13 7.29 -16.04
C ASP A 175 -0.82 8.11 -16.08
N GLU A 176 -0.52 8.68 -17.25
CA GLU A 176 0.68 9.50 -17.47
C GLU A 176 0.66 10.80 -16.65
N ALA A 177 -0.53 11.30 -16.31
CA ALA A 177 -0.70 12.48 -15.47
C ALA A 177 -0.41 12.21 -13.99
N GLN A 178 -0.21 10.93 -13.62
CA GLN A 178 0.01 10.46 -12.26
C GLN A 178 -1.07 10.95 -11.30
N THR A 179 -2.33 10.90 -11.76
CA THR A 179 -3.50 11.28 -10.97
C THR A 179 -4.25 10.07 -10.42
N THR A 180 -4.24 8.96 -11.16
CA THR A 180 -4.89 7.69 -10.81
C THR A 180 -3.86 6.62 -10.51
N PHE A 181 -4.10 5.86 -9.45
CA PHE A 181 -3.21 4.83 -8.94
C PHE A 181 -3.99 3.58 -8.60
N ARG A 182 -3.36 2.42 -8.75
CA ARG A 182 -3.76 1.22 -8.02
C ARG A 182 -2.83 0.98 -6.85
N ARG A 183 -3.37 0.40 -5.79
CA ARG A 183 -2.59 -0.11 -4.67
C ARG A 183 -1.99 -1.48 -5.03
N ILE A 184 -0.73 -1.67 -4.64
CA ILE A 184 0.00 -2.92 -4.83
C ILE A 184 0.54 -3.53 -3.54
N GLY A 185 0.45 -2.82 -2.41
CA GLY A 185 0.87 -3.37 -1.13
C GLY A 185 1.24 -2.32 -0.10
N ILE A 186 2.02 -2.78 0.88
CA ILE A 186 2.52 -2.01 2.01
C ILE A 186 4.02 -2.26 2.18
N ALA A 187 4.78 -1.20 2.47
CA ALA A 187 6.09 -1.32 3.11
C ALA A 187 6.00 -0.95 4.60
N VAL A 188 6.80 -1.60 5.44
CA VAL A 188 6.80 -1.38 6.90
C VAL A 188 8.23 -1.30 7.43
N THR A 189 8.53 -0.31 8.28
CA THR A 189 9.82 -0.24 8.99
C THR A 189 9.72 0.55 10.29
N ALA A 190 10.56 0.20 11.26
CA ALA A 190 10.75 0.95 12.51
C ALA A 190 12.13 1.65 12.58
N GLU A 191 12.98 1.45 11.56
CA GLU A 191 14.36 1.93 11.55
C GLU A 191 14.45 3.40 11.18
N ALA A 192 15.06 4.22 12.02
CA ALA A 192 15.18 5.66 11.79
C ALA A 192 15.91 6.01 10.47
N GLU A 193 16.94 5.26 10.09
CA GLU A 193 17.66 5.47 8.83
C GLU A 193 16.76 5.24 7.60
N GLU A 194 15.95 4.17 7.63
CA GLU A 194 15.02 3.84 6.55
C GLU A 194 13.85 4.83 6.49
N ILE A 195 13.35 5.26 7.66
CA ILE A 195 12.31 6.30 7.76
C ILE A 195 12.83 7.63 7.21
N GLY A 196 14.08 7.98 7.48
CA GLY A 196 14.72 9.17 6.93
C GLY A 196 14.78 9.16 5.41
N LEU A 197 15.17 8.03 4.81
CA LEU A 197 15.20 7.84 3.35
C LEU A 197 13.80 7.85 2.71
N LEU A 198 12.78 7.42 3.45
CA LEU A 198 11.38 7.42 3.01
C LEU A 198 10.62 8.70 3.38
N SER A 199 11.30 9.73 3.88
CA SER A 199 10.64 10.99 4.21
C SER A 199 10.15 11.69 2.94
N THR A 200 8.89 12.12 2.93
CA THR A 200 8.32 12.92 1.84
C THR A 200 7.95 14.32 2.28
N VAL A 201 8.50 14.81 3.40
CA VAL A 201 8.14 16.13 3.98
C VAL A 201 8.35 17.29 3.00
N ASP A 202 9.37 17.18 2.15
CA ASP A 202 9.72 18.19 1.14
C ASP A 202 8.94 18.03 -0.18
N LYS A 203 8.13 16.96 -0.31
CA LYS A 203 7.30 16.72 -1.49
C LYS A 203 5.99 17.50 -1.38
N GLU A 204 5.43 17.85 -2.53
CA GLU A 204 4.15 18.57 -2.62
C GLU A 204 2.99 17.71 -2.08
N VAL A 205 2.04 18.36 -1.40
CA VAL A 205 0.76 17.74 -1.05
C VAL A 205 -0.13 17.75 -2.27
N ARG A 206 -0.63 16.60 -2.67
CA ARG A 206 -1.63 16.50 -3.73
C ARG A 206 -2.70 15.49 -3.40
N THR A 207 -3.84 15.62 -4.09
CA THR A 207 -4.90 14.62 -4.07
C THR A 207 -4.66 13.65 -5.22
N ILE A 208 -4.56 12.36 -4.90
CA ILE A 208 -4.49 11.27 -5.87
C ILE A 208 -5.73 10.41 -5.79
N ARG A 209 -6.09 9.75 -6.88
CA ARG A 209 -7.18 8.78 -6.92
C ARG A 209 -6.63 7.37 -6.81
N ILE A 210 -7.18 6.56 -5.91
CA ILE A 210 -6.87 5.13 -5.82
C ILE A 210 -8.10 4.35 -6.32
N VAL A 211 -7.91 3.56 -7.37
CA VAL A 211 -8.90 2.64 -7.97
C VAL A 211 -8.70 1.21 -7.53
#